data_AF-A0A1E7ENZ7-F1
#
_entry.id   AF-A0A1E7ENZ7-F1
#
_cell.length_a   1.000
_cell.length_b   1.000
_cell.length_c   1.000
_cell.angle_alpha   90.00
_cell.angle_beta   90.00
_cell.angle_gamma   90.00
#
_symmetry.space_group_name_H-M   'P 1'
#
loop_
_entity.id
_entity.type
_entity.pdbx_description
1 polymer ?
#
loop_
_entity_poly.entity_id
_entity_poly.type
_entity_poly.pdbx_seq_one_letter_code
_entity_poly.pdbx_strand_id
1 'polypeptide(L)'
;MFRLATSSLAKRGVSRSSTGARSWAVPSVSSSFHSSAPRQEEEKKDNAAIVEASSSSGGLSPLYAIPIGVAVAVPILEFQWFIPNEETLLASTFLGFCVIAYTQGGEMMANMFKEEANDILKAQNDAEENVISKLEEAVEYMKLTENIVDDYQNVMELTETSYVKLNTSGAIKPQHLLKDQMEKILGMVATEENNAYEKAKITMMEDATAAVNARFTASKELKKAATTAAISKLMGNNAGGGGDPVQAQFVAYFAEQAKAAKASDDGSELSESRRTTLSKMNAIADNEEMYFRFDLDTGKPKLVL
;
A
#
# COMPACT_ATOMS: atom_id res chain seq x y z
N MET A 1 -41.25 21.35 3.91
CA MET A 1 -41.21 20.67 2.60
C MET A 1 -40.46 19.35 2.78
N PHE A 2 -41.21 18.26 2.90
CA PHE A 2 -40.69 16.89 3.02
C PHE A 2 -40.57 16.28 1.62
N ARG A 3 -39.42 15.67 1.32
CA ARG A 3 -39.38 14.50 0.43
C ARG A 3 -38.44 13.45 1.00
N LEU A 4 -39.08 12.49 1.67
CA LEU A 4 -38.65 11.11 1.85
C LEU A 4 -38.51 10.43 0.48
N ALA A 5 -37.50 9.57 0.33
CA ALA A 5 -37.62 8.36 -0.48
C ALA A 5 -36.69 7.28 0.08
N THR A 6 -37.32 6.33 0.75
CA THR A 6 -36.77 5.11 1.33
C THR A 6 -36.50 4.04 0.27
N SER A 7 -35.49 3.22 0.59
CA SER A 7 -35.18 1.84 0.18
C SER A 7 -36.29 0.96 -0.43
N SER A 8 -35.88 0.04 -1.34
CA SER A 8 -36.01 -1.43 -1.17
C SER A 8 -35.99 -2.23 -2.50
N LEU A 9 -34.95 -3.06 -2.63
CA LEU A 9 -34.94 -4.48 -3.06
C LEU A 9 -35.90 -5.01 -4.16
N ALA A 10 -35.26 -5.50 -5.24
CA ALA A 10 -35.34 -6.84 -5.84
C ALA A 10 -36.66 -7.38 -6.45
N LYS A 11 -36.62 -7.70 -7.76
CA LYS A 11 -36.61 -9.10 -8.27
C LYS A 11 -36.67 -9.22 -9.80
N ARG A 12 -35.90 -10.20 -10.29
CA ARG A 12 -36.14 -11.09 -11.44
C ARG A 12 -36.06 -10.51 -12.87
N GLY A 13 -34.91 -10.76 -13.48
CA GLY A 13 -34.77 -11.05 -14.91
C GLY A 13 -33.79 -12.20 -15.09
N VAL A 14 -34.25 -13.43 -14.87
CA VAL A 14 -33.52 -14.66 -15.25
C VAL A 14 -33.63 -14.80 -16.76
N SER A 15 -32.54 -14.56 -17.49
CA SER A 15 -32.38 -15.07 -18.85
C SER A 15 -31.41 -16.22 -18.81
N ARG A 16 -31.96 -17.42 -18.99
CA ARG A 16 -31.24 -18.65 -19.31
C ARG A 16 -30.69 -18.51 -20.73
N SER A 17 -29.37 -18.53 -20.90
CA SER A 17 -28.74 -19.05 -22.11
C SER A 17 -27.71 -20.11 -21.72
N SER A 18 -28.20 -21.34 -21.63
CA SER A 18 -27.38 -22.54 -21.59
C SER A 18 -26.96 -22.89 -23.01
N THR A 19 -25.76 -22.52 -23.44
CA THR A 19 -24.97 -23.27 -24.42
C THR A 19 -23.56 -22.70 -24.49
N GLY A 20 -22.56 -23.57 -24.36
CA GLY A 20 -21.16 -23.22 -24.58
C GLY A 20 -20.36 -23.12 -23.28
N ALA A 21 -20.05 -24.28 -22.69
CA ALA A 21 -18.88 -24.40 -21.85
C ALA A 21 -17.69 -23.80 -22.63
N ARG A 22 -17.19 -22.66 -22.17
CA ARG A 22 -15.89 -22.16 -22.61
C ARG A 22 -14.86 -23.07 -21.96
N SER A 23 -14.58 -24.19 -22.61
CA SER A 23 -13.32 -24.89 -22.43
C SER A 23 -12.23 -23.85 -22.68
N TRP A 24 -11.46 -23.50 -21.65
CA TRP A 24 -10.17 -22.90 -21.87
C TRP A 24 -9.34 -23.94 -22.59
N ALA A 25 -9.36 -23.83 -23.93
CA ALA A 25 -8.45 -24.54 -24.79
C ALA A 25 -7.06 -24.01 -24.42
N VAL A 26 -6.31 -24.85 -23.71
CA VAL A 26 -4.85 -24.89 -23.83
C VAL A 26 -4.56 -24.74 -25.32
N PRO A 27 -3.72 -23.79 -25.77
CA PRO A 27 -3.31 -23.79 -27.15
C PRO A 27 -2.70 -25.16 -27.41
N SER A 28 -3.37 -25.94 -28.26
CA SER A 28 -2.79 -27.14 -28.84
C SER A 28 -1.62 -26.64 -29.65
N VAL A 29 -0.46 -26.57 -29.00
CA VAL A 29 0.83 -26.48 -29.66
C VAL A 29 1.04 -27.86 -30.27
N SER A 30 0.33 -28.13 -31.36
CA SER A 30 0.79 -29.06 -32.37
C SER A 30 1.94 -28.37 -33.12
N SER A 31 3.02 -28.03 -32.38
CA SER A 31 4.32 -27.90 -32.99
C SER A 31 4.71 -29.32 -33.32
N SER A 32 4.46 -29.71 -34.57
CA SER A 32 5.11 -30.87 -35.16
C SER A 32 6.60 -30.72 -34.89
N PHE A 33 7.10 -31.45 -33.88
CA PHE A 33 8.53 -31.60 -33.64
C PHE A 33 9.08 -32.30 -34.88
N HIS A 34 9.54 -31.51 -35.84
CA HIS A 34 10.39 -32.00 -36.90
C HIS A 34 11.75 -32.26 -36.27
N SER A 35 11.89 -33.42 -35.61
CA SER A 35 13.19 -34.00 -35.38
C SER A 35 13.78 -34.32 -36.74
N SER A 36 14.51 -33.37 -37.32
CA SER A 36 15.48 -33.71 -38.35
C SER A 36 16.49 -34.64 -37.69
N ALA A 37 16.72 -35.80 -38.31
CA ALA A 37 17.78 -36.72 -37.89
C ALA A 37 19.10 -35.95 -37.68
N PRO A 38 19.97 -36.37 -36.73
CA PRO A 38 21.26 -35.71 -36.53
C PRO A 38 21.99 -35.68 -37.88
N ARG A 39 22.28 -34.47 -38.35
CA ARG A 39 23.05 -34.22 -39.56
C ARG A 39 24.40 -34.90 -39.37
N GLN A 40 24.65 -35.99 -40.11
CA GLN A 40 26.03 -36.41 -40.35
C GLN A 40 26.69 -35.24 -41.08
N GLU A 41 27.74 -34.67 -40.49
CA GLU A 41 28.58 -33.70 -41.16
C GLU A 41 29.11 -34.37 -42.42
N GLU A 42 28.53 -34.02 -43.58
CA GLU A 42 29.15 -34.34 -44.85
C GLU A 42 30.50 -33.65 -44.85
N GLU A 43 31.56 -34.45 -44.84
CA GLU A 43 32.93 -34.00 -45.02
C GLU A 43 32.95 -32.97 -46.16
N LYS A 44 33.41 -31.77 -45.83
CA LYS A 44 33.74 -30.73 -46.77
C LYS A 44 34.82 -31.28 -47.70
N LYS A 45 34.41 -31.98 -48.76
CA LYS A 45 35.30 -32.26 -49.88
C LYS A 45 35.50 -30.92 -50.56
N ASP A 46 36.67 -30.35 -50.33
CA ASP A 46 37.24 -29.28 -51.13
C ASP A 46 37.20 -29.70 -52.60
N ASN A 47 36.11 -29.36 -53.29
CA ASN A 47 36.14 -29.29 -54.74
C ASN A 47 36.93 -28.03 -55.07
N ALA A 48 38.25 -28.23 -55.12
CA ALA A 48 39.17 -27.36 -55.81
C ALA A 48 38.53 -26.91 -57.13
N ALA A 49 38.63 -25.61 -57.37
CA ALA A 49 38.34 -25.00 -58.65
C ALA A 49 38.86 -25.91 -59.78
N ILE A 50 37.98 -26.35 -60.67
CA ILE A 50 38.41 -26.90 -61.97
C ILE A 50 38.77 -25.70 -62.85
N VAL A 51 39.86 -25.03 -62.47
CA VAL A 51 40.83 -24.41 -63.38
C VAL A 51 42.20 -24.95 -62.99
N GLU A 52 42.28 -26.25 -62.75
CA GLU A 52 43.46 -27.01 -63.10
C GLU A 52 43.02 -28.04 -64.13
N ALA A 53 43.47 -27.84 -65.36
CA ALA A 53 43.59 -28.93 -66.28
C ALA A 53 44.55 -29.95 -65.65
N SER A 54 44.03 -30.90 -64.86
CA SER A 54 44.40 -32.32 -64.83
C SER A 54 44.19 -33.03 -63.49
N SER A 55 43.84 -34.32 -63.62
CA SER A 55 43.74 -35.34 -62.57
C SER A 55 42.52 -35.15 -61.66
N SER A 56 41.48 -35.97 -61.78
CA SER A 56 41.45 -37.23 -61.02
C SER A 56 40.25 -38.14 -61.37
N SER A 57 39.72 -38.09 -62.59
CA SER A 57 38.82 -39.16 -63.07
C SER A 57 39.14 -39.52 -64.53
N GLY A 58 39.95 -40.57 -64.71
CA GLY A 58 40.17 -41.19 -66.02
C GLY A 58 41.33 -40.65 -66.88
N GLY A 59 42.55 -40.66 -66.35
CA GLY A 59 43.61 -41.41 -67.03
C GLY A 59 44.62 -40.75 -68.00
N LEU A 60 44.63 -39.45 -68.29
CA LEU A 60 45.75 -38.85 -69.03
C LEU A 60 46.16 -37.49 -68.46
N SER A 61 47.46 -37.32 -68.21
CA SER A 61 48.03 -36.05 -67.76
C SER A 61 47.95 -35.02 -68.90
N PRO A 62 47.89 -33.71 -68.59
CA PRO A 62 47.60 -32.67 -69.57
C PRO A 62 48.72 -32.54 -70.60
N LEU A 63 49.94 -32.93 -70.22
CA LEU A 63 51.12 -32.97 -71.07
C LEU A 63 51.04 -34.06 -72.16
N TYR A 64 50.27 -35.13 -71.94
CA TYR A 64 50.05 -36.19 -72.94
C TYR A 64 48.70 -36.06 -73.64
N ALA A 65 47.70 -35.44 -73.00
CA ALA A 65 46.38 -35.22 -73.60
C ALA A 65 46.43 -34.29 -74.82
N ILE A 66 47.24 -33.22 -74.76
CA ILE A 66 47.33 -32.24 -75.86
C ILE A 66 47.98 -32.86 -77.13
N PRO A 67 49.15 -33.52 -77.07
CA PRO A 67 49.76 -34.13 -78.27
C PRO A 67 48.92 -35.28 -78.84
N ILE A 68 48.30 -36.11 -77.99
CA ILE A 68 47.45 -37.22 -78.44
C ILE A 68 46.17 -36.68 -79.11
N GLY A 69 45.57 -35.62 -78.56
CA GLY A 69 44.42 -34.96 -79.17
C GLY A 69 44.74 -34.39 -80.56
N VAL A 70 45.90 -33.74 -80.71
CA VAL A 70 46.36 -33.23 -82.02
C VAL A 70 46.63 -34.39 -82.99
N ALA A 71 47.29 -35.46 -82.54
CA ALA A 71 47.60 -36.63 -83.36
C ALA A 71 46.34 -37.36 -83.86
N VAL A 72 45.22 -37.32 -83.13
CA VAL A 72 43.94 -37.87 -83.56
C VAL A 72 43.14 -36.89 -84.42
N ALA A 73 43.23 -35.58 -84.15
CA ALA A 73 42.50 -34.56 -84.89
C ALA A 73 42.98 -34.40 -86.35
N VAL A 74 44.30 -34.51 -86.60
CA VAL A 74 44.89 -34.33 -87.94
C VAL A 74 44.36 -35.37 -88.96
N PRO A 75 44.38 -36.69 -88.67
CA PRO A 75 43.81 -37.69 -89.58
C PRO A 75 42.31 -37.55 -89.80
N ILE A 76 41.53 -37.14 -88.79
CA ILE A 76 40.06 -36.98 -88.91
C ILE A 76 39.70 -35.90 -89.94
N LEU A 77 40.52 -34.84 -90.03
CA LEU A 77 40.36 -33.77 -91.02
C LEU A 77 40.92 -34.17 -92.40
N GLU A 78 42.06 -34.84 -92.46
CA GLU A 78 42.70 -35.24 -93.72
C GLU A 78 41.92 -36.34 -94.47
N PHE A 79 41.34 -37.30 -93.75
CA PHE A 79 40.49 -38.36 -94.31
C PHE A 79 39.01 -37.95 -94.48
N GLN A 80 38.67 -36.68 -94.26
CA GLN A 80 37.29 -36.14 -94.33
C GLN A 80 36.24 -36.92 -93.53
N TRP A 81 36.63 -37.58 -92.43
CA TRP A 81 35.67 -38.23 -91.52
C TRP A 81 34.76 -37.22 -90.82
N PHE A 82 35.22 -35.97 -90.72
CA PHE A 82 34.42 -34.83 -90.27
C PHE A 82 34.56 -33.69 -91.27
N ILE A 83 33.45 -33.21 -91.81
CA ILE A 83 33.42 -32.12 -92.79
C ILE A 83 33.06 -30.83 -92.04
N PRO A 84 33.95 -29.81 -92.00
CA PRO A 84 33.62 -28.54 -91.41
C PRO A 84 32.51 -27.87 -92.25
N ASN A 85 31.33 -27.74 -91.63
CA ASN A 85 30.18 -27.06 -92.19
C ASN A 85 29.72 -25.94 -91.23
N GLU A 86 28.73 -25.14 -91.64
CA GLU A 86 28.14 -24.06 -90.83
C GLU A 86 27.71 -24.53 -89.42
N GLU A 87 27.25 -25.77 -89.29
CA GLU A 87 26.87 -26.40 -88.02
C GLU A 87 28.05 -26.62 -87.06
N THR A 88 29.27 -26.75 -87.58
CA THR A 88 30.48 -26.98 -86.76
C THR A 88 30.99 -25.69 -86.12
N LEU A 89 30.74 -24.55 -86.78
CA LEU A 89 30.96 -23.21 -86.23
C LEU A 89 29.91 -22.89 -85.16
N LEU A 90 28.65 -23.30 -85.39
CA LEU A 90 27.60 -23.21 -84.37
C LEU A 90 27.91 -24.11 -83.16
N ALA A 91 28.42 -25.33 -83.39
CA ALA A 91 28.83 -26.23 -82.32
C ALA A 91 30.03 -25.69 -81.51
N SER A 92 31.04 -25.10 -82.16
CA SER A 92 32.21 -24.54 -81.46
C SER A 92 31.87 -23.31 -80.63
N THR A 93 31.01 -22.43 -81.14
CA THR A 93 30.50 -21.27 -80.39
C THR A 93 29.58 -21.68 -79.24
N PHE A 94 28.76 -22.73 -79.40
CA PHE A 94 27.97 -23.31 -78.32
C PHE A 94 28.84 -23.94 -77.22
N LEU A 95 29.87 -24.71 -77.58
CA LEU A 95 30.83 -25.27 -76.61
C LEU A 95 31.61 -24.16 -75.89
N GLY A 96 32.02 -23.11 -76.60
CA GLY A 96 32.63 -21.92 -76.01
C GLY A 96 31.69 -21.22 -75.01
N PHE A 97 30.41 -21.08 -75.36
CA PHE A 97 29.39 -20.58 -74.45
C PHE A 97 29.21 -21.48 -73.22
N CYS A 98 29.18 -22.81 -73.37
CA CYS A 98 29.09 -23.73 -72.23
C CYS A 98 30.29 -23.61 -71.28
N VAL A 99 31.50 -23.45 -71.81
CA VAL A 99 32.71 -23.26 -70.98
C VAL A 99 32.64 -21.92 -70.23
N ILE A 100 32.24 -20.83 -70.90
CA ILE A 100 32.10 -19.52 -70.25
C ILE A 100 30.95 -19.52 -69.22
N ALA A 101 29.81 -20.12 -69.56
CA ALA A 101 28.67 -20.26 -68.65
C ALA A 101 29.01 -21.11 -67.41
N TYR A 102 29.85 -22.15 -67.56
CA TYR A 102 30.29 -22.96 -66.44
C TYR A 102 31.33 -22.23 -65.57
N THR A 103 32.32 -21.57 -66.19
CA THR A 103 33.41 -20.89 -65.47
C THR A 103 32.96 -19.60 -64.78
N GLN A 104 32.18 -18.75 -65.47
CA GLN A 104 31.72 -17.47 -64.92
C GLN A 104 30.32 -17.57 -64.30
N GLY A 105 29.41 -18.29 -64.96
CA GLY A 105 28.04 -18.47 -64.44
C GLY A 105 27.96 -19.46 -63.28
N GLY A 106 28.84 -20.48 -63.25
CA GLY A 106 28.90 -21.46 -62.16
C GLY A 106 29.32 -20.85 -60.83
N GLU A 107 30.31 -19.94 -60.82
CA GLU A 107 30.74 -19.25 -59.61
C GLU A 107 29.65 -18.32 -59.06
N MET A 108 28.94 -17.60 -59.95
CA MET A 108 27.82 -16.75 -59.55
C MET A 108 26.67 -17.56 -58.94
N MET A 109 26.27 -18.67 -59.58
CA MET A 109 25.22 -19.55 -59.07
C MET A 109 25.63 -20.22 -57.74
N ALA A 110 26.89 -20.63 -57.60
CA ALA A 110 27.39 -21.21 -56.37
C ALA A 110 27.39 -20.20 -55.21
N ASN A 111 27.70 -18.93 -55.48
CA ASN A 111 27.65 -17.87 -54.47
C ASN A 111 26.20 -17.53 -54.09
N MET A 112 25.27 -17.48 -55.04
CA MET A 112 23.85 -17.29 -54.75
C MET A 112 23.28 -18.43 -53.89
N PHE A 113 23.60 -19.69 -54.18
CA PHE A 113 23.14 -20.82 -53.36
C PHE A 113 23.77 -20.85 -51.97
N LYS A 114 25.03 -20.40 -51.83
CA LYS A 114 25.66 -20.27 -50.50
C LYS A 114 25.03 -19.15 -49.68
N GLU A 115 24.72 -18.01 -50.31
CA GLU A 115 24.04 -16.89 -49.67
C GLU A 115 22.63 -17.29 -49.24
N GLU A 116 21.85 -17.90 -50.13
CA GLU A 116 20.51 -18.43 -49.81
C GLU A 116 20.56 -19.50 -48.69
N ALA A 117 21.54 -20.40 -48.72
CA ALA A 117 21.71 -21.39 -47.66
C ALA A 117 22.04 -20.74 -46.30
N ASN A 118 22.91 -19.73 -46.29
CA ASN A 118 23.25 -19.00 -45.07
C ASN A 118 22.06 -18.19 -44.54
N ASP A 119 21.27 -17.58 -45.43
CA ASP A 119 20.06 -16.84 -45.07
C ASP A 119 18.98 -17.76 -44.49
N ILE A 120 18.79 -18.96 -45.05
CA ILE A 120 17.86 -19.96 -44.50
C ILE A 120 18.31 -20.40 -43.10
N LEU A 121 19.60 -20.68 -42.90
CA LEU A 121 20.14 -21.06 -41.59
C LEU A 121 19.96 -19.93 -40.56
N LYS A 122 20.21 -18.68 -40.99
CA LYS A 122 20.00 -17.52 -40.13
C LYS A 122 18.52 -17.35 -39.77
N ALA A 123 17.61 -17.46 -40.74
CA ALA A 123 16.18 -17.36 -40.51
C ALA A 123 15.66 -18.49 -39.60
N GLN A 124 16.21 -19.70 -39.69
CA GLN A 124 15.89 -20.80 -38.79
C GLN A 124 16.37 -20.52 -37.36
N ASN A 125 17.63 -20.09 -37.19
CA ASN A 125 18.15 -19.74 -35.87
C ASN A 125 17.35 -18.59 -35.23
N ASP A 126 17.02 -17.55 -36.00
CA ASP A 126 16.20 -16.43 -35.54
C ASP A 126 14.78 -16.91 -35.16
N ALA A 127 14.21 -17.86 -35.91
CA ALA A 127 12.90 -18.44 -35.58
C ALA A 127 12.96 -19.31 -34.32
N GLU A 128 14.01 -20.10 -34.13
CA GLU A 128 14.24 -20.91 -32.93
C GLU A 128 14.41 -20.03 -31.69
N GLU A 129 15.21 -18.96 -31.78
CA GLU A 129 15.41 -18.01 -30.68
C GLU A 129 14.09 -17.33 -30.27
N ASN A 130 13.26 -16.96 -31.24
CA ASN A 130 11.93 -16.41 -30.98
C ASN A 130 10.99 -17.42 -30.30
N VAL A 131 11.13 -18.72 -30.60
CA VAL A 131 10.35 -19.77 -29.94
C VAL A 131 10.85 -20.01 -28.52
N ILE A 132 12.17 -20.01 -28.31
CA ILE A 132 12.79 -20.14 -26.98
C ILE A 132 12.33 -18.99 -26.08
N SER A 133 12.42 -17.74 -26.56
CA SER A 133 11.96 -16.57 -25.82
C SER A 133 10.48 -16.65 -25.41
N LYS A 134 9.60 -17.08 -26.32
CA LYS A 134 8.17 -17.26 -25.99
C LYS A 134 7.93 -18.38 -24.98
N LEU A 135 8.73 -19.45 -25.01
CA LEU A 135 8.64 -20.53 -24.03
C LEU A 135 9.14 -20.07 -22.65
N GLU A 136 10.19 -19.26 -22.60
CA GLU A 136 10.67 -18.65 -21.36
C GLU A 136 9.62 -17.72 -20.74
N GLU A 137 9.00 -16.84 -21.54
CA GLU A 137 7.88 -16.00 -21.11
C GLU A 137 6.70 -16.83 -20.57
N ALA A 138 6.35 -17.93 -21.25
CA ALA A 138 5.29 -18.83 -20.81
C ALA A 138 5.63 -19.51 -19.47
N VAL A 139 6.89 -19.92 -19.27
CA VAL A 139 7.37 -20.49 -18.00
C VAL A 139 7.31 -19.46 -16.88
N GLU A 140 7.74 -18.21 -17.13
CA GLU A 140 7.62 -17.14 -16.14
C GLU A 140 6.16 -16.86 -15.76
N TYR A 141 5.27 -16.83 -16.75
CA TYR A 141 3.83 -16.69 -16.50
C TYR A 141 3.26 -17.84 -15.65
N MET A 142 3.70 -19.09 -15.89
CA MET A 142 3.29 -20.23 -15.07
C MET A 142 3.82 -20.15 -13.64
N LYS A 143 5.06 -19.69 -13.43
CA LYS A 143 5.63 -19.44 -12.09
C LYS A 143 4.88 -18.35 -11.34
N LEU A 144 4.50 -17.27 -12.02
CA LEU A 144 3.63 -16.24 -11.42
C LEU A 144 2.28 -16.81 -11.02
N THR A 145 1.74 -17.74 -11.82
CA THR A 145 0.45 -18.39 -11.55
C THR A 145 0.53 -19.38 -10.38
N GLU A 146 1.68 -20.02 -10.14
CA GLU A 146 1.90 -20.93 -9.01
C GLU A 146 1.68 -20.23 -7.66
N ASN A 147 2.19 -19.00 -7.52
CA ASN A 147 2.07 -18.22 -6.28
C ASN A 147 0.67 -17.66 -6.02
N ILE A 148 -0.24 -17.71 -6.99
CA ILE A 148 -1.59 -17.13 -6.84
C ILE A 148 -2.38 -17.83 -5.72
N VAL A 149 -2.20 -19.14 -5.54
CA VAL A 149 -2.90 -19.88 -4.48
C VAL A 149 -2.41 -19.44 -3.11
N ASP A 150 -1.10 -19.26 -2.94
CA ASP A 150 -0.49 -18.78 -1.70
C ASP A 150 -0.92 -17.33 -1.42
N ASP A 151 -0.96 -16.49 -2.45
CA ASP A 151 -1.48 -15.12 -2.33
C ASP A 151 -2.94 -15.12 -1.86
N TYR A 152 -3.81 -15.99 -2.41
CA TYR A 152 -5.20 -16.09 -1.93
C TYR A 152 -5.29 -16.56 -0.47
N GLN A 153 -4.45 -17.51 -0.05
CA GLN A 153 -4.39 -17.96 1.34
C GLN A 153 -3.93 -16.82 2.26
N ASN A 154 -2.87 -16.10 1.88
CA ASN A 154 -2.36 -14.94 2.60
C ASN A 154 -3.41 -13.84 2.72
N VAL A 155 -4.16 -13.54 1.65
CA VAL A 155 -5.25 -12.57 1.70
C VAL A 155 -6.36 -13.05 2.63
N MET A 156 -6.74 -14.34 2.59
CA MET A 156 -7.76 -14.87 3.51
C MET A 156 -7.32 -14.76 4.98
N GLU A 157 -6.10 -15.16 5.31
CA GLU A 157 -5.55 -15.04 6.66
C GLU A 157 -5.49 -13.57 7.11
N LEU A 158 -5.07 -12.67 6.22
CA LEU A 158 -5.05 -11.23 6.51
C LEU A 158 -6.47 -10.67 6.74
N THR A 159 -7.47 -11.16 6.01
CA THR A 159 -8.87 -10.76 6.26
C THR A 159 -9.38 -11.27 7.60
N GLU A 160 -9.11 -12.53 7.96
CA GLU A 160 -9.52 -13.10 9.25
C GLU A 160 -8.87 -12.35 10.41
N THR A 161 -7.55 -12.16 10.37
CA THR A 161 -6.81 -11.42 11.41
C THR A 161 -7.27 -9.96 11.50
N SER A 162 -7.64 -9.33 10.39
CA SER A 162 -8.23 -7.98 10.37
C SER A 162 -9.59 -7.95 11.07
N TYR A 163 -10.48 -8.92 10.82
CA TYR A 163 -11.77 -9.01 11.49
C TYR A 163 -11.65 -9.27 12.99
N VAL A 164 -10.69 -10.11 13.41
CA VAL A 164 -10.40 -10.34 14.83
C VAL A 164 -9.95 -9.04 15.50
N LYS A 165 -9.02 -8.29 14.87
CA LYS A 165 -8.58 -6.98 15.37
C LYS A 165 -9.71 -5.94 15.38
N LEU A 166 -10.58 -5.95 14.38
CA LEU A 166 -11.74 -5.05 14.31
C LEU A 166 -12.73 -5.34 15.43
N ASN A 167 -12.99 -6.62 15.73
CA ASN A 167 -13.90 -7.01 16.80
C ASN A 167 -13.33 -6.67 18.19
N THR A 168 -12.04 -6.92 18.42
CA THR A 168 -11.39 -6.53 19.68
C THR A 168 -11.33 -5.00 19.84
N SER A 169 -11.05 -4.26 18.75
CA SER A 169 -11.12 -2.80 18.75
C SER A 169 -12.54 -2.29 19.00
N GLY A 170 -13.56 -2.94 18.43
CA GLY A 170 -14.97 -2.63 18.65
C GLY A 170 -15.40 -2.79 20.11
N ALA A 171 -14.85 -3.77 20.83
CA ALA A 171 -15.10 -3.94 22.26
C ALA A 171 -14.38 -2.89 23.14
N ILE A 172 -13.18 -2.47 22.73
CA ILE A 172 -12.33 -1.54 23.49
C ILE A 172 -12.75 -0.08 23.29
N LYS A 173 -13.16 0.30 22.08
CA LYS A 173 -13.56 1.68 21.74
C LYS A 173 -14.63 2.28 22.68
N PRO A 174 -15.76 1.61 23.01
CA PRO A 174 -16.75 2.18 23.92
C PRO A 174 -16.20 2.35 25.34
N GLN A 175 -15.26 1.51 25.78
CA GLN A 175 -14.66 1.63 27.11
C GLN A 175 -13.79 2.89 27.21
N HIS A 176 -13.01 3.21 26.17
CA HIS A 176 -12.23 4.45 26.12
C HIS A 176 -13.13 5.69 26.02
N LEU A 177 -14.18 5.66 25.19
CA LEU A 177 -15.12 6.78 25.11
C LEU A 177 -15.82 7.05 26.45
N LEU A 178 -16.23 6.00 27.16
CA LEU A 178 -16.80 6.15 28.51
C LEU A 178 -15.77 6.74 29.48
N LYS A 179 -14.52 6.27 29.43
CA LYS A 179 -13.44 6.77 30.29
C LYS A 179 -13.20 8.26 30.04
N ASP A 180 -13.09 8.68 28.78
CA ASP A 180 -12.86 10.08 28.41
C ASP A 180 -14.01 10.99 28.89
N GLN A 181 -15.26 10.52 28.76
CA GLN A 181 -16.44 11.21 29.29
C GLN A 181 -16.40 11.34 30.82
N MET A 182 -16.03 10.26 31.53
CA MET A 182 -15.91 10.28 32.99
C MET A 182 -14.79 11.20 33.48
N GLU A 183 -13.63 11.18 32.84
CA GLU A 183 -12.52 12.08 33.18
C GLU A 183 -12.92 13.54 33.04
N LYS A 184 -13.68 13.88 31.99
CA LYS A 184 -14.19 15.23 31.78
C LYS A 184 -15.18 15.67 32.86
N ILE A 185 -16.10 14.79 33.24
CA ILE A 185 -17.06 15.06 34.31
C ILE A 185 -16.35 15.22 35.65
N LEU A 186 -15.38 14.34 35.98
CA LEU A 186 -14.57 14.46 37.18
C LEU A 186 -13.77 15.77 37.22
N GLY A 187 -13.18 16.17 36.10
CA GLY A 187 -12.49 17.45 35.97
C GLY A 187 -13.42 18.63 36.23
N MET A 188 -14.65 18.58 35.71
CA MET A 188 -15.65 19.61 35.97
C MET A 188 -16.05 19.67 37.45
N VAL A 189 -16.33 18.52 38.09
CA VAL A 189 -16.64 18.46 39.53
C VAL A 189 -15.52 19.08 40.35
N ALA A 190 -14.26 18.71 40.07
CA ALA A 190 -13.12 19.27 40.78
C ALA A 190 -13.04 20.81 40.63
N THR A 191 -13.33 21.34 39.43
CA THR A 191 -13.39 22.80 39.23
C THR A 191 -14.57 23.45 39.95
N GLU A 192 -15.74 22.81 39.98
CA GLU A 192 -16.91 23.35 40.67
C GLU A 192 -16.74 23.30 42.19
N GLU A 193 -16.11 22.26 42.74
CA GLU A 193 -15.74 22.16 44.15
C GLU A 193 -14.76 23.27 44.55
N ASN A 194 -13.71 23.51 43.75
CA ASN A 194 -12.77 24.59 44.05
C ASN A 194 -13.47 25.96 43.99
N ASN A 195 -14.32 26.19 42.98
CA ASN A 195 -15.10 27.42 42.86
C ASN A 195 -16.09 27.62 44.01
N ALA A 196 -16.75 26.54 44.47
CA ALA A 196 -17.67 26.58 45.60
C ALA A 196 -16.91 26.87 46.91
N TYR A 197 -15.76 26.24 47.11
CA TYR A 197 -14.89 26.50 48.26
C TYR A 197 -14.39 27.95 48.29
N GLU A 198 -13.91 28.48 47.15
CA GLU A 198 -13.47 29.87 47.05
C GLU A 198 -14.60 30.87 47.31
N LYS A 199 -15.79 30.62 46.72
CA LYS A 199 -16.98 31.46 46.97
C LYS A 199 -17.39 31.43 48.44
N ALA A 200 -17.48 30.24 49.04
CA ALA A 200 -17.82 30.08 50.45
C ALA A 200 -16.81 30.78 51.37
N LYS A 201 -15.51 30.71 51.03
CA LYS A 201 -14.47 31.44 51.75
C LYS A 201 -14.66 32.96 51.65
N ILE A 202 -14.93 33.49 50.46
CA ILE A 202 -15.14 34.92 50.25
C ILE A 202 -16.37 35.40 51.03
N THR A 203 -17.51 34.73 50.90
CA THR A 203 -18.74 35.11 51.63
C THR A 203 -18.54 35.03 53.13
N MET A 204 -17.89 33.97 53.63
CA MET A 204 -17.59 33.82 55.05
C MET A 204 -16.63 34.91 55.57
N MET A 205 -15.68 35.38 54.74
CA MET A 205 -14.82 36.51 55.08
C MET A 205 -15.57 37.85 55.06
N GLU A 206 -16.49 38.05 54.12
CA GLU A 206 -17.34 39.24 54.04
C GLU A 206 -18.30 39.33 55.24
N ASP A 207 -18.97 38.22 55.58
CA ASP A 207 -19.87 38.13 56.74
C ASP A 207 -19.11 38.34 58.05
N ALA A 208 -17.93 37.74 58.20
CA ALA A 208 -17.07 37.96 59.36
C ALA A 208 -16.67 39.44 59.46
N THR A 209 -16.30 40.06 58.35
CA THR A 209 -15.91 41.48 58.32
C THR A 209 -17.08 42.39 58.69
N ALA A 210 -18.27 42.12 58.14
CA ALA A 210 -19.49 42.86 58.46
C ALA A 210 -19.87 42.72 59.94
N ALA A 211 -19.84 41.49 60.48
CA ALA A 211 -20.17 41.21 61.88
C ALA A 211 -19.17 41.84 62.86
N VAL A 212 -17.87 41.75 62.58
CA VAL A 212 -16.83 42.38 63.40
C VAL A 212 -16.93 43.90 63.32
N ASN A 213 -17.19 44.48 62.15
CA ASN A 213 -17.43 45.92 62.01
C ASN A 213 -18.67 46.38 62.80
N ALA A 214 -19.76 45.61 62.78
CA ALA A 214 -20.94 45.89 63.59
C ALA A 214 -20.63 45.85 65.10
N ARG A 215 -19.91 44.82 65.57
CA ARG A 215 -19.47 44.70 66.98
C ARG A 215 -18.52 45.84 67.39
N PHE A 216 -17.60 46.21 66.50
CA PHE A 216 -16.65 47.30 66.72
C PHE A 216 -17.34 48.67 66.79
N THR A 217 -18.31 48.93 65.91
CA THR A 217 -19.06 50.19 65.91
C THR A 217 -19.95 50.35 67.13
N ALA A 218 -20.56 49.26 67.62
CA ALA A 218 -21.46 49.25 68.77
C ALA A 218 -20.74 49.36 70.13
N SER A 219 -19.58 48.74 70.32
CA SER A 219 -18.91 48.70 71.62
C SER A 219 -17.90 49.85 71.82
N LYS A 220 -18.20 50.77 72.76
CA LYS A 220 -17.26 51.83 73.17
C LYS A 220 -16.01 51.27 73.85
N GLU A 221 -16.12 50.13 74.53
CA GLU A 221 -15.01 49.47 75.22
C GLU A 221 -14.03 48.85 74.23
N LEU A 222 -14.53 48.20 73.17
CA LEU A 222 -13.69 47.65 72.11
C LEU A 222 -12.95 48.75 71.34
N LYS A 223 -13.58 49.90 71.07
CA LYS A 223 -12.89 51.05 70.45
C LYS A 223 -11.76 51.57 71.32
N LYS A 224 -12.00 51.76 72.63
CA LYS A 224 -10.96 52.21 73.56
C LYS A 224 -9.83 51.20 73.64
N ALA A 225 -10.12 49.92 73.86
CA ALA A 225 -9.13 48.85 73.91
C ALA A 225 -8.29 48.75 72.63
N ALA A 226 -8.93 48.87 71.45
CA ALA A 226 -8.24 48.89 70.16
C ALA A 226 -7.33 50.11 70.00
N THR A 227 -7.78 51.31 70.38
CA THR A 227 -6.95 52.51 70.31
C THR A 227 -5.77 52.46 71.27
N THR A 228 -5.96 51.95 72.50
CA THR A 228 -4.88 51.77 73.47
C THR A 228 -3.88 50.73 72.99
N ALA A 229 -4.34 49.59 72.45
CA ALA A 229 -3.46 48.57 71.87
C ALA A 229 -2.68 49.09 70.65
N ALA A 230 -3.29 49.91 69.80
CA ALA A 230 -2.62 50.54 68.66
C ALA A 230 -1.54 51.54 69.10
N ILE A 231 -1.83 52.37 70.10
CA ILE A 231 -0.86 53.31 70.68
C ILE A 231 0.31 52.55 71.33
N SER A 232 0.05 51.49 72.09
CA SER A 232 1.11 50.66 72.70
C SER A 232 2.02 50.00 71.65
N LYS A 233 1.45 49.49 70.54
CA LYS A 233 2.23 48.92 69.42
C LYS A 233 3.10 49.98 68.71
N LEU A 234 2.56 51.19 68.48
CA LEU A 234 3.32 52.28 67.84
C LEU A 234 4.46 52.81 68.73
N MET A 235 4.30 52.76 70.05
CA MET A 235 5.35 53.16 71.00
C MET A 235 6.41 52.08 71.22
N GLY A 236 6.39 50.96 70.47
CA GLY A 236 7.36 49.86 70.60
C GLY A 236 7.29 49.11 71.93
N ASN A 237 6.29 49.42 72.76
CA ASN A 237 6.15 48.88 74.10
C ASN A 237 5.29 47.61 74.03
N ASN A 238 5.93 46.46 73.81
CA ASN A 238 5.29 45.13 73.83
C ASN A 238 4.80 44.71 75.24
N ALA A 239 4.74 45.64 76.20
CA ALA A 239 4.34 45.41 77.59
C ALA A 239 2.81 45.25 77.80
N GLY A 240 2.03 45.19 76.72
CA GLY A 240 0.66 44.70 76.72
C GLY A 240 0.56 43.44 75.89
N GLY A 241 0.97 42.29 76.44
CA GLY A 241 0.93 40.97 75.80
C GLY A 241 -0.49 40.43 75.51
N GLY A 242 -1.50 41.30 75.41
CA GLY A 242 -2.81 40.95 74.91
C GLY A 242 -2.82 41.06 73.39
N GLY A 243 -3.26 40.00 72.70
CA GLY A 243 -3.42 40.01 71.25
C GLY A 243 -4.29 41.18 70.74
N ASP A 244 -4.26 41.43 69.44
CA ASP A 244 -5.05 42.50 68.83
C ASP A 244 -6.55 42.30 69.15
N PRO A 245 -7.21 43.27 69.81
CA PRO A 245 -8.59 43.10 70.24
C PRO A 245 -9.57 42.99 69.07
N VAL A 246 -9.23 43.49 67.88
CA VAL A 246 -10.04 43.29 66.66
C VAL A 246 -9.82 41.90 66.09
N GLN A 247 -8.56 41.41 66.08
CA GLN A 247 -8.25 40.03 65.70
C GLN A 247 -8.94 39.02 66.63
N ALA A 248 -9.01 39.30 67.93
CA ALA A 248 -9.73 38.47 68.89
C ALA A 248 -11.24 38.39 68.58
N GLN A 249 -11.85 39.46 68.05
CA GLN A 249 -13.25 39.45 67.61
C GLN A 249 -13.46 38.59 66.36
N PHE A 250 -12.51 38.60 65.41
CA PHE A 250 -12.55 37.67 64.27
C PHE A 250 -12.43 36.21 64.72
N VAL A 251 -11.51 35.90 65.63
CA VAL A 251 -11.34 34.55 66.17
C VAL A 251 -12.60 34.10 66.94
N ALA A 252 -13.21 35.00 67.71
CA ALA A 252 -14.46 34.71 68.42
C ALA A 252 -15.63 34.45 67.44
N TYR A 253 -15.76 35.25 66.39
CA TYR A 253 -16.76 35.05 65.34
C TYR A 253 -16.60 33.69 64.66
N PHE A 254 -15.39 33.31 64.25
CA PHE A 254 -15.16 32.01 63.62
C PHE A 254 -15.36 30.84 64.60
N ALA A 255 -15.06 31.02 65.89
CA ALA A 255 -15.33 30.01 66.92
C ALA A 255 -16.83 29.84 67.19
N GLU A 256 -17.61 30.92 67.18
CA GLU A 256 -19.08 30.86 67.27
C GLU A 256 -19.67 30.21 66.03
N GLN A 257 -19.18 30.57 64.85
CA GLN A 257 -19.71 30.03 63.60
C GLN A 257 -19.34 28.57 63.37
N ALA A 258 -18.17 28.13 63.82
CA ALA A 258 -17.81 26.71 63.87
C ALA A 258 -18.68 25.90 64.84
N LYS A 259 -19.18 26.52 65.93
CA LYS A 259 -20.13 25.86 66.84
C LYS A 259 -21.54 25.81 66.25
N ALA A 260 -21.97 26.87 65.56
CA ALA A 260 -23.25 26.93 64.87
C ALA A 260 -23.32 25.88 63.73
N ALA A 261 -22.27 25.78 62.91
CA ALA A 261 -22.19 24.79 61.83
C ALA A 261 -22.24 23.33 62.33
N LYS A 262 -21.73 23.05 63.54
CA LYS A 262 -21.84 21.71 64.16
C LYS A 262 -23.25 21.40 64.69
N ALA A 263 -24.08 22.42 64.91
CA ALA A 263 -25.43 22.27 65.40
C ALA A 263 -26.47 22.21 64.28
N SER A 264 -26.14 22.68 63.08
CA SER A 264 -27.06 22.82 61.93
C SER A 264 -26.84 21.75 60.85
N ASP A 265 -26.54 20.50 61.22
CA ASP A 265 -26.37 19.39 60.25
C ASP A 265 -27.71 18.94 59.62
N ASP A 266 -28.43 19.90 59.03
CA ASP A 266 -29.58 19.65 58.17
C ASP A 266 -29.02 19.51 56.76
N GLY A 267 -28.83 18.27 56.29
CA GLY A 267 -28.27 17.95 54.96
C GLY A 267 -29.06 18.47 53.73
N SER A 268 -30.00 19.40 53.93
CA SER A 268 -30.82 20.03 52.89
C SER A 268 -30.00 20.94 51.97
N GLU A 269 -29.15 21.81 52.50
CA GLU A 269 -28.29 22.70 51.69
C GLU A 269 -27.28 21.92 50.83
N LEU A 270 -26.79 20.80 51.38
CA LEU A 270 -25.92 19.84 50.69
C LEU A 270 -26.66 19.09 49.57
N SER A 271 -27.96 18.89 49.71
CA SER A 271 -28.81 18.24 48.70
C SER A 271 -29.16 19.18 47.55
N GLU A 272 -29.42 20.46 47.83
CA GLU A 272 -29.74 21.47 46.83
C GLU A 272 -28.51 21.85 46.00
N SER A 273 -27.37 22.09 46.66
CA SER A 273 -26.10 22.31 45.99
C SER A 273 -25.73 21.13 45.08
N ARG A 274 -25.83 19.89 45.58
CA ARG A 274 -25.64 18.69 44.76
C ARG A 274 -26.60 18.63 43.57
N ARG A 275 -27.88 18.95 43.76
CA ARG A 275 -28.88 19.01 42.66
C ARG A 275 -28.46 20.00 41.57
N THR A 276 -27.96 21.17 41.95
CA THR A 276 -27.50 22.18 40.98
C THR A 276 -26.27 21.73 40.19
N THR A 277 -25.30 21.10 40.86
CA THR A 277 -24.12 20.50 40.22
C THR A 277 -24.54 19.40 39.23
N LEU A 278 -25.41 18.48 39.67
CA LEU A 278 -25.93 17.39 38.83
C LEU A 278 -26.72 17.92 37.62
N SER A 279 -27.49 19.00 37.79
CA SER A 279 -28.21 19.64 36.68
C SER A 279 -27.26 20.21 35.62
N LYS A 280 -26.14 20.82 36.02
CA LYS A 280 -25.14 21.32 35.07
C LYS A 280 -24.39 20.20 34.37
N MET A 281 -24.03 19.15 35.12
CA MET A 281 -23.39 17.95 34.57
C MET A 281 -24.29 17.28 33.54
N ASN A 282 -25.60 17.21 33.79
CA ASN A 282 -26.58 16.69 32.83
C ASN A 282 -26.74 17.59 31.60
N ALA A 283 -26.71 18.92 31.74
CA ALA A 283 -26.75 19.82 30.59
C ALA A 283 -25.53 19.65 29.67
N ILE A 284 -24.37 19.31 30.24
CA ILE A 284 -23.16 19.02 29.47
C ILE A 284 -23.23 17.61 28.89
N ALA A 285 -23.79 16.64 29.61
CA ALA A 285 -24.12 15.33 29.05
C ALA A 285 -25.02 15.42 27.82
N ASP A 286 -25.98 16.35 27.81
CA ASP A 286 -26.88 16.57 26.68
C ASP A 286 -26.20 17.29 25.51
N ASN A 287 -25.34 18.26 25.78
CA ASN A 287 -24.59 18.97 24.74
C ASN A 287 -23.50 18.10 24.07
N GLU A 288 -22.97 17.12 24.80
CA GLU A 288 -21.85 16.28 24.36
C GLU A 288 -22.26 14.85 24.01
N GLU A 289 -23.57 14.59 23.95
CA GLU A 289 -24.16 13.29 23.61
C GLU A 289 -23.54 12.15 24.45
N MET A 290 -23.38 12.37 25.75
CA MET A 290 -22.80 11.39 26.65
C MET A 290 -23.71 10.18 26.84
N TYR A 291 -23.13 9.00 27.03
CA TYR A 291 -23.88 7.73 27.14
C TYR A 291 -24.67 7.60 28.45
N PHE A 292 -24.55 8.55 29.36
CA PHE A 292 -25.18 8.51 30.68
C PHE A 292 -25.55 9.90 31.19
N ARG A 293 -26.60 9.93 32.00
CA ARG A 293 -27.07 11.08 32.77
C ARG A 293 -27.08 10.75 34.25
N PHE A 294 -26.89 11.73 35.11
CA PHE A 294 -27.05 11.55 36.54
C PHE A 294 -28.50 11.77 36.97
N ASP A 295 -29.00 10.89 37.80
CA ASP A 295 -30.29 11.09 38.46
C ASP A 295 -30.20 12.25 39.46
N LEU A 296 -31.10 13.23 39.36
CA LEU A 296 -31.07 14.44 40.19
C LEU A 296 -31.36 14.17 41.66
N ASP A 297 -32.08 13.09 41.97
CA ASP A 297 -32.44 12.73 43.34
C ASP A 297 -31.41 11.81 44.01
N THR A 298 -30.80 10.91 43.25
CA THR A 298 -29.92 9.86 43.79
C THR A 298 -28.45 10.06 43.44
N GLY A 299 -28.13 10.92 42.48
CA GLY A 299 -26.77 11.12 41.95
C GLY A 299 -26.22 9.93 41.18
N LYS A 300 -27.03 8.89 40.92
CA LYS A 300 -26.57 7.68 40.24
C LYS A 300 -26.57 7.87 38.71
N PRO A 301 -25.54 7.39 38.00
CA PRO A 301 -25.53 7.41 36.54
C PRO A 301 -26.58 6.44 36.00
N LYS A 302 -27.37 6.91 35.05
CA LYS A 302 -28.36 6.18 34.24
C LYS A 302 -27.90 6.25 32.80
N LEU A 303 -27.78 5.09 32.16
CA LEU A 303 -27.46 5.01 30.74
C LEU A 303 -28.61 5.62 29.93
N VAL A 304 -28.26 6.47 28.96
CA VAL A 304 -29.18 6.98 27.97
C VAL A 304 -28.89 6.19 26.69
N LEU A 305 -29.86 5.36 26.32
CA LEU A 305 -29.86 4.58 25.07
C LEU A 305 -30.23 5.47 23.89
#